data_AF-A0A845DMJ2-F1
#
_entry.id   AF-A0A845DMJ2-F1
#
_cell.length_a   1.000
_cell.length_b   1.000
_cell.length_c   1.000
_cell.angle_alpha   90.00
_cell.angle_beta   90.00
_cell.angle_gamma   90.00
#
_symmetry.space_group_name_H-M   'P 1'
#
loop_
_entity.id
_entity.type
_entity.pdbx_description
1 polymer ?
#
loop_
_entity_poly.entity_id
_entity_poly.type
_entity_poly.pdbx_seq_one_letter_code
_entity_poly.pdbx_strand_id
1 'polypeptide(L)'
;MTSVPIRWMLVFVLSLLVTLGIYYTMNFSYLDYSVTDKDQLVIHEGWKEPGPIMNSNVSGEEDGLSKLGTHMEAFNQWVLAAAVLLPVFIAAYAVLTSRKALGRHPRKKGLLWVTIVVHTAACVFFLIQWIRYADLINRTVHNVMFG
;
A
#
# COMPACT_ATOMS: atom_id res chain seq x y z
N MET A 1 -3.31 22.74 -27.65
CA MET A 1 -2.41 21.75 -27.01
C MET A 1 -2.45 21.97 -25.51
N THR A 2 -2.81 20.97 -24.69
CA THR A 2 -2.73 21.09 -23.23
C THR A 2 -1.28 21.23 -22.78
N SER A 3 -1.00 22.15 -21.85
CA SER A 3 0.34 22.41 -21.32
C SER A 3 0.86 21.19 -20.54
N VAL A 4 2.19 21.07 -20.42
CA VAL A 4 2.83 19.95 -19.70
C VAL A 4 2.34 19.82 -18.25
N PRO A 5 2.20 20.91 -17.46
CA PRO A 5 1.64 20.84 -16.11
C PRO A 5 0.21 20.30 -16.07
N ILE A 6 -0.65 20.72 -17.01
CA ILE A 6 -2.04 20.25 -17.09
C ILE A 6 -2.09 18.75 -17.37
N ARG A 7 -1.24 18.25 -18.28
CA ARG A 7 -1.17 16.81 -18.57
C ARG A 7 -0.68 16.01 -17.37
N TRP A 8 0.34 16.52 -16.68
CA TRP A 8 0.84 15.89 -15.47
C TRP A 8 -0.26 15.79 -14.41
N MET A 9 -0.93 16.92 -14.14
CA MET A 9 -2.00 17.01 -13.13
C MET A 9 -3.19 16.11 -13.47
N LEU A 10 -3.59 16.05 -14.74
CA LEU A 10 -4.67 15.16 -15.18
C LEU A 10 -4.31 13.70 -14.95
N VAL A 11 -3.12 13.27 -15.36
CA VAL A 11 -2.67 11.87 -15.18
C VAL A 11 -2.54 11.56 -13.68
N PHE A 12 -2.01 12.48 -12.88
CA PHE A 12 -1.91 12.34 -11.44
C PHE A 12 -3.28 12.16 -10.80
N VAL A 13 -4.24 13.06 -11.06
CA VAL A 13 -5.58 12.98 -10.46
C VAL A 13 -6.30 11.70 -10.88
N LEU A 14 -6.27 11.34 -12.17
CA LEU A 14 -6.92 10.11 -12.64
C LEU A 14 -6.30 8.86 -12.01
N SER A 15 -4.97 8.78 -11.95
CA SER A 15 -4.31 7.63 -11.33
C SER A 15 -4.53 7.59 -9.81
N LEU A 16 -4.56 8.73 -9.12
CA LEU A 16 -4.88 8.82 -7.70
C LEU A 16 -6.32 8.37 -7.41
N LEU A 17 -7.29 8.80 -8.23
CA LEU A 17 -8.68 8.34 -8.09
C LEU A 17 -8.80 6.84 -8.30
N VAL A 18 -8.05 6.26 -9.24
CA VAL A 18 -8.03 4.80 -9.45
C VAL A 18 -7.40 4.09 -8.26
N THR A 19 -6.24 4.51 -7.77
CA THR A 19 -5.56 3.83 -6.65
C THR A 19 -6.35 3.95 -5.36
N LEU A 20 -6.88 5.14 -5.04
CA LEU A 20 -7.76 5.33 -3.89
C LEU A 20 -9.11 4.60 -4.06
N GLY A 21 -9.65 4.56 -5.28
CA GLY A 21 -10.86 3.80 -5.58
C GLY A 21 -10.70 2.31 -5.32
N ILE A 22 -9.58 1.72 -5.76
CA ILE A 22 -9.24 0.32 -5.44
C ILE A 22 -9.13 0.13 -3.93
N TYR A 23 -8.40 1.00 -3.23
CA TYR A 23 -8.22 0.86 -1.78
C TYR A 23 -9.52 1.09 -1.00
N TYR A 24 -10.42 1.93 -1.52
CA TYR A 24 -11.77 2.11 -1.01
C TYR A 24 -12.60 0.83 -1.12
N THR A 25 -12.44 0.02 -2.19
CA THR A 25 -13.10 -1.30 -2.27
C THR A 25 -12.67 -2.26 -1.16
N MET A 26 -11.53 -1.98 -0.50
CA MET A 26 -11.01 -2.69 0.67
C MET A 26 -11.36 -1.96 1.99
N ASN A 27 -12.26 -0.96 1.95
CA ASN A 27 -12.60 -0.10 3.08
C ASN A 27 -11.39 0.58 3.75
N PHE A 28 -10.40 1.00 2.95
CA PHE A 28 -9.14 1.59 3.43
C PHE A 28 -8.37 0.72 4.43
N SER A 29 -8.56 -0.60 4.38
CA SER A 29 -7.85 -1.58 5.18
C SER A 29 -7.56 -2.80 4.33
N TYR A 30 -6.30 -2.92 3.88
CA TYR A 30 -5.85 -4.10 3.14
C TYR A 30 -5.77 -5.31 4.05
N LEU A 31 -5.41 -5.12 5.32
CA LEU A 31 -5.24 -6.20 6.27
C LEU A 31 -5.93 -5.85 7.59
N ASP A 32 -6.79 -6.72 8.05
CA ASP A 32 -7.58 -6.53 9.27
C ASP A 32 -7.77 -7.88 9.98
N TYR A 33 -8.30 -7.86 11.21
CA TYR A 33 -8.69 -9.07 11.91
C TYR A 33 -10.04 -8.92 12.59
N SER A 34 -10.70 -10.04 12.82
CA SER A 34 -11.91 -10.12 13.64
C SER A 34 -11.85 -11.35 14.53
N VAL A 35 -12.58 -11.33 15.64
CA VAL A 35 -12.78 -12.48 16.50
C VAL A 35 -14.23 -12.96 16.34
N THR A 36 -14.42 -14.26 16.13
CA THR A 36 -15.78 -14.84 16.03
C THR A 36 -16.43 -14.99 17.40
N ASP A 37 -17.74 -15.29 17.43
CA ASP A 37 -18.48 -15.58 18.68
C ASP A 37 -17.94 -16.78 19.48
N LYS A 38 -17.03 -17.57 18.90
CA LYS A 38 -16.35 -18.71 19.54
C LYS A 38 -14.92 -18.37 19.98
N ASP A 39 -14.59 -17.09 20.10
CA ASP A 39 -13.26 -16.59 20.44
C ASP A 39 -12.18 -17.10 19.47
N GLN A 40 -12.49 -17.18 18.17
CA GLN A 40 -11.53 -17.60 17.13
C GLN A 40 -11.06 -16.41 16.29
N LEU A 41 -9.76 -16.32 16.04
CA LEU A 41 -9.15 -15.28 15.22
C LEU A 41 -9.41 -15.52 13.73
N VAL A 42 -9.80 -14.48 13.01
CA VAL A 42 -9.95 -14.47 11.55
C VAL A 42 -9.14 -13.30 11.00
N ILE A 43 -8.25 -13.58 10.04
CA ILE A 43 -7.45 -12.56 9.36
C ILE A 43 -8.10 -12.26 8.02
N HIS A 44 -8.38 -11.00 7.73
CA HIS A 44 -8.93 -10.55 6.45
C HIS A 44 -7.84 -9.89 5.62
N GLU A 45 -7.71 -10.30 4.37
CA GLU A 45 -6.75 -9.73 3.41
C GLU A 45 -7.47 -9.24 2.14
N GLY A 46 -7.09 -8.07 1.63
CA GLY A 46 -7.57 -7.51 0.38
C GLY A 46 -9.07 -7.20 0.39
N TRP A 47 -9.84 -7.87 -0.48
CA TRP A 47 -11.27 -7.63 -0.68
C TRP A 47 -12.17 -8.17 0.43
N LYS A 48 -11.60 -8.54 1.58
CA LYS A 48 -12.34 -9.02 2.75
C LYS A 48 -13.22 -10.23 2.43
N GLU A 49 -12.80 -11.06 1.48
CA GLU A 49 -13.29 -12.43 1.43
C GLU A 49 -12.96 -13.08 2.79
N PRO A 50 -13.83 -13.96 3.33
CA PRO A 50 -13.59 -14.54 4.64
C PRO A 50 -12.24 -15.25 4.61
N GLY A 51 -11.26 -14.61 5.26
CA GLY A 51 -9.94 -15.17 5.30
C GLY A 51 -9.90 -16.39 6.22
N PRO A 52 -8.76 -17.09 6.28
CA PRO A 52 -8.65 -18.34 7.03
C PRO A 52 -9.04 -18.10 8.49
N ILE A 53 -10.06 -18.83 8.95
CA ILE A 53 -10.42 -18.91 10.36
C ILE A 53 -9.34 -19.73 11.04
N MET A 54 -8.62 -19.11 11.97
CA MET A 54 -7.62 -19.79 12.77
C MET A 54 -8.31 -20.46 13.97
N ASN A 55 -8.30 -21.79 14.00
CA ASN A 55 -9.12 -22.64 14.87
C ASN A 55 -8.62 -22.73 16.34
N SER A 56 -7.96 -21.70 16.87
CA SER A 56 -7.56 -21.63 18.28
C SER A 56 -8.47 -20.68 19.05
N ASN A 57 -8.73 -21.01 20.31
CA ASN A 57 -9.39 -20.10 21.23
C ASN A 57 -8.40 -19.00 21.66
N VAL A 58 -8.74 -17.73 21.39
CA VAL A 58 -7.96 -16.53 21.75
C VAL A 58 -8.58 -15.77 22.94
N SER A 59 -9.47 -16.41 23.71
CA SER A 59 -10.03 -15.84 24.93
C SER A 59 -8.92 -15.51 25.93
N GLY A 60 -8.78 -14.24 26.32
CA GLY A 60 -7.74 -13.77 27.23
C GLY A 60 -6.50 -13.16 26.56
N GLU A 61 -6.40 -13.18 25.22
CA GLU A 61 -5.28 -12.61 24.45
C GLU A 61 -5.51 -11.14 24.02
N GLU A 62 -6.19 -10.35 24.85
CA GLU A 62 -6.60 -8.97 24.53
C GLU A 62 -5.40 -8.07 24.19
N ASP A 63 -4.30 -8.21 24.94
CA ASP A 63 -3.05 -7.48 24.70
C ASP A 63 -2.37 -7.90 23.39
N GLY A 64 -2.40 -9.19 23.06
CA GLY A 64 -1.85 -9.74 21.82
C GLY A 64 -2.65 -9.27 20.60
N LEU A 65 -3.98 -9.30 20.69
CA LEU A 65 -4.90 -8.80 19.68
C LEU A 65 -4.74 -7.28 19.47
N SER A 66 -4.61 -6.50 20.55
CA SER A 66 -4.36 -5.05 20.45
C SER A 66 -3.05 -4.73 19.72
N LYS A 67 -1.97 -5.47 20.03
CA LYS A 67 -0.69 -5.35 19.31
C LYS A 67 -0.82 -5.76 17.85
N LEU A 68 -1.57 -6.81 17.56
CA LEU A 68 -1.85 -7.26 16.20
C LEU A 68 -2.52 -6.13 15.40
N GLY A 69 -3.59 -5.55 15.94
CA GLY A 69 -4.27 -4.40 15.34
C GLY A 69 -3.35 -3.23 15.06
N THR A 70 -2.48 -2.88 16.01
CA THR A 70 -1.50 -1.80 15.83
C THR A 70 -0.53 -2.07 14.67
N HIS A 71 -0.06 -3.31 14.51
CA HIS A 71 0.82 -3.68 13.41
C HIS A 71 0.10 -3.70 12.06
N MET A 72 -1.15 -4.18 12.02
CA MET A 72 -1.98 -4.17 10.83
C MET A 72 -2.35 -2.75 10.38
N GLU A 73 -2.70 -1.87 11.33
CA GLU A 73 -2.96 -0.46 11.05
C GLU A 73 -1.73 0.22 10.44
N ALA A 74 -0.56 0.03 11.05
CA ALA A 74 0.68 0.58 10.53
C ALA A 74 1.01 0.03 9.13
N PHE A 75 0.74 -1.25 8.86
CA PHE A 75 0.85 -1.82 7.52
C PHE A 75 -0.10 -1.16 6.53
N ASN A 76 -1.37 -0.98 6.89
CA ASN A 76 -2.38 -0.29 6.07
C ASN A 76 -2.01 1.17 5.76
N GLN A 77 -1.38 1.88 6.70
CA GLN A 77 -0.84 3.22 6.46
C GLN A 77 0.26 3.21 5.40
N TRP A 78 1.13 2.19 5.38
CA TRP A 78 2.12 2.04 4.31
C TRP A 78 1.49 1.70 2.96
N VAL A 79 0.44 0.87 2.93
CA VAL A 79 -0.35 0.61 1.71
C VAL A 79 -0.97 1.90 1.18
N LEU A 80 -1.57 2.72 2.06
CA LEU A 80 -2.13 4.02 1.69
C LEU A 80 -1.05 4.97 1.15
N ALA A 81 0.11 5.05 1.82
CA ALA A 81 1.23 5.87 1.36
C ALA A 81 1.71 5.44 -0.04
N ALA A 82 1.79 4.13 -0.31
CA ALA A 82 2.11 3.62 -1.64
C ALA A 82 1.04 3.98 -2.67
N ALA A 83 -0.25 3.85 -2.32
CA ALA A 83 -1.38 4.18 -3.18
C ALA A 83 -1.41 5.67 -3.57
N VAL A 84 -0.96 6.57 -2.68
CA VAL A 84 -0.84 8.02 -2.94
C VAL A 84 0.42 8.37 -3.73
N LEU A 85 1.54 7.69 -3.47
CA LEU A 85 2.83 8.00 -4.12
C LEU A 85 2.91 7.45 -5.55
N LEU A 86 2.32 6.28 -5.82
CA LEU A 86 2.33 5.65 -7.14
C LEU A 86 1.82 6.59 -8.28
N PRO A 87 0.69 7.32 -8.12
CA PRO A 87 0.24 8.35 -9.05
C PRO A 87 1.29 9.41 -9.44
N VAL A 88 2.16 9.81 -8.51
CA VAL A 88 3.22 10.80 -8.76
C VAL A 88 4.19 10.26 -9.81
N PHE A 89 4.62 9.00 -9.66
CA PHE A 89 5.52 8.35 -10.60
C PHE A 89 4.83 8.08 -11.95
N ILE A 90 3.58 7.61 -11.94
CA ILE A 90 2.80 7.43 -13.18
C ILE A 90 2.74 8.73 -13.98
N ALA A 91 2.38 9.84 -13.33
CA ALA A 91 2.30 11.15 -13.97
C ALA A 91 3.67 11.64 -14.48
N ALA A 92 4.73 11.45 -13.69
CA ALA A 92 6.08 11.78 -14.10
C ALA A 92 6.51 10.99 -15.35
N TYR A 93 6.32 9.67 -15.38
CA TYR A 93 6.65 8.85 -16.55
C TYR A 93 5.80 9.19 -17.77
N ALA A 94 4.50 9.42 -17.60
CA ALA A 94 3.61 9.79 -18.70
C ALA A 94 4.08 11.06 -19.42
N VAL A 95 4.57 12.05 -18.68
CA VAL A 95 5.13 13.28 -19.23
C VAL A 95 6.55 13.07 -19.79
N LEU A 96 7.44 12.45 -19.01
CA LEU A 96 8.86 12.30 -19.35
C LEU A 96 9.11 11.34 -20.51
N THR A 97 8.20 10.42 -20.80
CA THR A 97 8.31 9.52 -21.97
C THR A 97 7.64 10.12 -23.21
N SER A 98 6.66 11.02 -23.03
CA SER A 98 5.86 11.58 -24.13
C SER A 98 6.68 12.51 -25.04
N ARG A 99 6.77 12.14 -26.33
CA ARG A 99 7.31 13.04 -27.38
C ARG A 99 6.45 14.29 -27.57
N LYS A 100 5.13 14.18 -27.39
CA LYS A 100 4.20 15.32 -27.53
C LYS A 100 4.29 16.32 -26.39
N ALA A 101 4.74 15.89 -25.20
CA ALA A 101 4.86 16.77 -24.03
C ALA A 101 6.22 17.45 -23.95
N LEU A 102 7.32 16.70 -24.12
CA LEU A 102 8.68 17.19 -23.88
C LEU A 102 9.61 17.10 -25.10
N GLY A 103 9.15 16.61 -26.26
CA GLY A 103 9.94 16.60 -27.50
C GLY A 103 11.39 16.13 -27.30
N ARG A 104 12.35 16.97 -27.72
CA ARG A 104 13.81 16.83 -27.53
C ARG A 104 14.35 17.75 -26.41
N HIS A 105 13.55 18.05 -25.39
CA HIS A 105 13.98 18.95 -24.31
C HIS A 105 15.31 18.46 -23.67
N PRO A 106 16.33 19.32 -23.53
CA PRO A 106 17.69 18.91 -23.17
C PRO A 106 17.77 18.22 -21.80
N ARG A 107 16.90 18.61 -20.86
CA ARG A 107 16.85 18.03 -19.50
C ARG A 107 16.04 16.74 -19.39
N LYS A 108 15.32 16.31 -20.44
CA LYS A 108 14.40 15.16 -20.40
C LYS A 108 15.09 13.88 -19.94
N LYS A 109 16.28 13.60 -20.48
CA LYS A 109 17.05 12.39 -20.14
C LYS A 109 17.52 12.40 -18.69
N GLY A 110 18.01 13.54 -18.20
CA GLY A 110 18.44 13.70 -16.81
C GLY A 110 17.28 13.56 -15.83
N LEU A 111 16.15 14.22 -16.10
CA LEU A 111 14.94 14.11 -15.28
C LEU A 111 14.39 12.68 -15.27
N LEU A 112 14.33 12.00 -16.42
CA LEU A 112 13.92 10.60 -16.49
C LEU A 112 14.83 9.71 -15.64
N TRP A 113 16.15 9.93 -15.69
CA TRP A 113 17.10 9.15 -14.90
C TRP A 113 16.91 9.38 -13.40
N VAL A 114 16.73 10.63 -12.97
CA VAL A 114 16.40 10.96 -11.57
C VAL A 114 15.07 10.32 -11.15
N THR A 115 14.03 10.40 -11.98
CA THR A 115 12.74 9.76 -11.69
C THR A 115 12.90 8.25 -11.53
N ILE A 116 13.69 7.59 -12.37
CA ILE A 116 13.98 6.15 -12.24
C ILE A 116 14.67 5.87 -10.91
N VAL A 117 15.74 6.59 -10.57
CA VAL A 117 16.47 6.38 -9.30
C VAL A 117 15.56 6.57 -8.09
N VAL A 118 14.80 7.66 -8.05
CA VAL A 118 13.89 7.96 -6.93
C VAL A 118 12.77 6.92 -6.85
N HIS A 119 12.21 6.50 -7.98
CA HIS A 119 11.19 5.45 -8.02
C HIS A 119 11.75 4.11 -7.51
N THR A 120 12.93 3.69 -7.98
CA THR A 120 13.58 2.47 -7.50
C THR A 120 13.88 2.53 -6.01
N ALA A 121 14.38 3.66 -5.50
CA ALA A 121 14.62 3.85 -4.07
C ALA A 121 13.32 3.76 -3.25
N ALA A 122 12.23 4.36 -3.74
CA ALA A 122 10.92 4.25 -3.12
C ALA A 122 10.43 2.79 -3.11
N CYS A 123 10.53 2.06 -4.22
CA CYS A 123 10.15 0.64 -4.28
C CYS A 123 10.91 -0.21 -3.27
N VAL A 124 12.24 -0.02 -3.17
CA VAL A 124 13.08 -0.73 -2.18
C VAL A 124 12.64 -0.38 -0.76
N PHE A 125 12.39 0.90 -0.48
CA PHE A 125 11.93 1.34 0.83
C PHE A 125 10.58 0.71 1.21
N PHE A 126 9.60 0.72 0.32
CA PHE A 126 8.29 0.10 0.57
C PHE A 126 8.41 -1.42 0.73
N LEU A 127 9.27 -2.09 -0.04
CA LEU A 127 9.53 -3.52 0.13
C LEU A 127 10.11 -3.83 1.51
N ILE A 128 11.03 -3.00 2.02
CA ILE A 128 11.58 -3.15 3.37
C ILE A 128 10.48 -2.99 4.43
N GLN A 129 9.62 -1.96 4.32
CA GLN A 129 8.51 -1.79 5.25
C GLN A 129 7.54 -2.98 5.17
N TRP A 130 7.21 -3.43 3.97
CA TRP A 130 6.33 -4.59 3.76
C TRP A 130 6.85 -5.83 4.48
N ILE A 131 8.13 -6.20 4.27
CA ILE A 131 8.75 -7.35 4.90
C ILE A 131 8.77 -7.20 6.43
N ARG A 132 9.13 -6.01 6.93
CA ARG A 132 9.19 -5.74 8.37
C ARG A 132 7.83 -5.96 9.03
N TYR A 133 6.77 -5.38 8.48
CA TYR A 133 5.44 -5.49 9.08
C TYR A 133 4.82 -6.86 8.87
N ALA A 134 5.12 -7.55 7.77
CA ALA A 134 4.74 -8.96 7.59
C ALA A 134 5.35 -9.85 8.69
N ASP A 135 6.64 -9.67 9.02
CA ASP A 135 7.29 -10.41 10.12
C ASP A 135 6.67 -10.06 11.49
N LEU A 136 6.43 -8.78 11.77
CA LEU A 136 5.79 -8.35 13.03
C LEU A 136 4.38 -8.93 13.18
N ILE A 137 3.56 -8.86 12.14
CA ILE A 137 2.20 -9.41 12.13
C ILE A 137 2.26 -10.93 12.33
N ASN A 138 3.10 -11.64 11.58
CA ASN A 138 3.21 -13.10 11.68
C ASN A 138 3.65 -13.56 13.08
N ARG A 139 4.62 -12.86 13.70
CA ARG A 139 5.05 -13.16 15.08
C ARG A 139 3.94 -12.89 16.09
N THR A 140 3.21 -11.79 15.95
CA THR A 140 2.12 -11.47 16.88
C THR A 140 0.95 -12.44 16.72
N VAL A 141 0.60 -12.83 15.49
CA VAL A 141 -0.36 -13.91 15.24
C VAL A 141 0.11 -15.20 15.92
N HIS A 142 1.36 -15.60 15.74
CA HIS A 142 1.89 -16.80 16.40
C HIS A 142 1.77 -16.73 17.93
N ASN A 143 2.11 -15.59 18.53
CA ASN A 143 1.99 -15.42 19.99
C ASN A 143 0.53 -15.45 20.46
N VAL A 144 -0.40 -14.84 19.73
CA VAL A 144 -1.84 -14.90 20.05
C VAL A 144 -2.39 -16.33 19.93
N MET A 145 -1.84 -17.12 19.01
CA MET A 145 -2.32 -18.47 18.70
C MET A 145 -1.72 -19.55 19.62
N PHE A 146 -0.52 -19.33 20.15
CA PHE A 146 0.29 -20.37 20.81
C PHE A 146 1.04 -19.91 22.07
N GLY A 147 0.95 -18.62 22.44
CA GLY A 147 1.48 -18.09 23.70
C GLY A 147 0.63 -18.50 24.89
#